data_AF-A0A1Q9HFX0-F1
#
_entry.id   AF-A0A1Q9HFX0-F1
#
_cell.length_a   1.000
_cell.length_b   1.000
_cell.length_c   1.000
_cell.angle_alpha   90.00
_cell.angle_beta   90.00
_cell.angle_gamma   90.00
#
_symmetry.space_group_name_H-M   'P 1'
#
loop_
_entity.id
_entity.type
_entity.pdbx_description
1 polymer ?
#
loop_
_entity_poly.entity_id
_entity_poly.type
_entity_poly.pdbx_seq_one_letter_code
_entity_poly.pdbx_strand_id
1 'polypeptide(L)'
;MDQEMVVMEIICNAGEARSLCYEALKLARQDDFDQAQEKLALGKECLNKAHLMQTQLIEADEGQGKVPMTLVMVHAQDHLMTTILAHELATEIVALHQKSVG
;
A
#
# COMPACT_ATOMS: atom_id res chain seq x y z
N MET A 1 -9.40 -16.96 12.22
CA MET A 1 -8.40 -15.88 12.32
C MET A 1 -9.01 -14.80 13.19
N ASP A 2 -8.28 -14.30 14.16
CA ASP A 2 -8.74 -13.16 14.95
C ASP A 2 -8.83 -11.93 14.04
N GLN A 3 -10.00 -11.32 13.93
CA GLN A 3 -10.23 -10.18 13.04
C GLN A 3 -9.30 -9.01 13.38
N GLU A 4 -8.95 -8.85 14.66
CA GLU A 4 -8.01 -7.81 15.09
C GLU A 4 -6.60 -8.05 14.53
N MET A 5 -6.15 -9.31 14.46
CA MET A 5 -4.86 -9.63 13.85
C MET A 5 -4.85 -9.32 12.35
N VAL A 6 -5.93 -9.62 11.63
CA VAL A 6 -6.03 -9.29 10.18
C VAL A 6 -5.97 -7.78 9.97
N VAL A 7 -6.70 -7.03 10.78
CA VAL A 7 -6.72 -5.57 10.74
C VAL A 7 -5.32 -5.00 10.98
N MET A 8 -4.61 -5.50 12.00
CA MET A 8 -3.26 -5.05 12.31
C MET A 8 -2.27 -5.40 11.20
N GLU A 9 -2.37 -6.59 10.59
CA GLU A 9 -1.53 -6.96 9.45
C GLU A 9 -1.76 -6.05 8.23
N ILE A 10 -3.01 -5.68 7.95
CA ILE A 10 -3.34 -4.71 6.88
C ILE A 10 -2.69 -3.36 7.19
N ILE A 11 -2.87 -2.83 8.41
CA ILE A 11 -2.33 -1.52 8.81
C ILE A 11 -0.81 -1.52 8.73
N CYS A 12 -0.14 -2.54 9.25
CA CYS A 12 1.32 -2.64 9.23
C CYS A 12 1.87 -2.70 7.80
N ASN A 13 1.33 -3.56 6.94
CA ASN A 13 1.79 -3.67 5.55
C ASN A 13 1.49 -2.39 4.75
N ALA A 14 0.33 -1.75 4.96
CA ALA A 14 0.01 -0.47 4.33
C ALA A 14 0.95 0.66 4.82
N GLY A 15 1.24 0.70 6.12
CA GLY A 15 2.19 1.69 6.69
C GLY A 15 3.61 1.54 6.13
N GLU A 16 4.09 0.30 6.02
CA GLU A 16 5.40 0.00 5.43
C GLU A 16 5.44 0.40 3.96
N ALA A 17 4.45 -0.02 3.17
CA ALA A 17 4.34 0.33 1.76
C ALA A 17 4.34 1.86 1.53
N ARG A 18 3.60 2.59 2.36
CA ARG A 18 3.56 4.06 2.30
C ARG A 18 4.93 4.67 2.56
N SER A 19 5.65 4.15 3.55
CA SER A 19 6.99 4.63 3.90
C SER A 19 7.97 4.40 2.74
N LEU A 20 7.93 3.21 2.14
CA LEU A 20 8.72 2.87 0.95
C LEU A 20 8.39 3.78 -0.26
N CYS A 21 7.14 4.17 -0.46
CA CYS A 21 6.76 5.14 -1.49
C CYS A 21 7.42 6.52 -1.25
N TYR A 22 7.43 7.01 -0.01
CA TYR A 22 8.08 8.27 0.33
C TYR A 22 9.61 8.20 0.18
N GLU A 23 10.22 7.06 0.48
CA GLU A 23 11.65 6.81 0.23
C GLU A 23 11.95 6.84 -1.27
N ALA A 24 11.15 6.16 -2.10
CA ALA A 24 11.29 6.19 -3.55
C ALA A 24 11.22 7.62 -4.12
N LEU A 25 10.22 8.39 -3.69
CA LEU A 25 10.08 9.79 -4.07
C LEU A 25 11.28 10.65 -3.64
N LYS A 26 11.89 10.36 -2.49
CA LYS A 26 13.09 11.05 -2.01
C LYS A 26 14.31 10.72 -2.86
N LEU A 27 14.49 9.44 -3.21
CA LEU A 27 15.60 8.97 -4.05
C LEU A 27 15.49 9.51 -5.48
N ALA A 28 14.29 9.53 -6.06
CA ALA A 28 14.07 10.11 -7.38
C ALA A 28 14.33 11.61 -7.45
N ARG A 29 14.12 12.37 -6.35
CA ARG A 29 14.54 13.78 -6.26
C ARG A 29 16.06 13.97 -6.23
N GLN A 30 16.82 12.92 -5.97
CA GLN A 30 18.28 12.89 -5.94
C GLN A 30 18.85 12.20 -7.18
N ASP A 31 18.02 11.98 -8.20
CA ASP A 31 18.33 11.27 -9.45
C ASP A 31 18.79 9.82 -9.25
N ASP A 32 18.52 9.23 -8.08
CA ASP A 32 18.81 7.83 -7.76
C ASP A 32 17.63 6.92 -8.13
N PHE A 33 17.44 6.77 -9.45
CA PHE A 33 16.26 6.07 -9.99
C PHE A 33 16.29 4.57 -9.76
N ASP A 34 17.47 3.94 -9.74
CA ASP A 34 17.61 2.50 -9.51
C ASP A 34 17.13 2.14 -8.10
N GLN A 35 17.58 2.86 -7.07
CA GLN A 35 17.10 2.63 -5.71
C GLN A 35 15.63 3.06 -5.54
N ALA A 36 15.18 4.11 -6.25
CA ALA A 36 13.77 4.51 -6.21
C ALA A 36 12.85 3.38 -6.72
N GLN A 37 13.22 2.72 -7.82
CA GLN A 37 12.47 1.59 -8.37
C GLN A 37 12.47 0.38 -7.43
N GLU A 38 13.60 0.09 -6.79
CA GLU A 38 13.68 -0.97 -5.77
C GLU A 38 12.69 -0.72 -4.62
N LYS A 39 12.63 0.52 -4.11
CA LYS A 39 11.70 0.89 -3.05
C LYS A 39 10.23 0.78 -3.48
N LEU A 40 9.90 1.19 -4.71
CA LEU A 40 8.55 1.00 -5.25
C LEU A 40 8.20 -0.49 -5.38
N ALA A 41 9.13 -1.35 -5.79
CA ALA A 41 8.91 -2.79 -5.89
C ALA A 41 8.64 -3.41 -4.51
N LEU A 42 9.47 -3.12 -3.51
CA LEU A 42 9.25 -3.56 -2.12
C LEU A 42 7.90 -3.06 -1.58
N GLY A 43 7.56 -1.79 -1.86
CA GLY A 43 6.26 -1.23 -1.46
C GLY A 43 5.09 -1.98 -2.10
N LYS A 44 5.23 -2.41 -3.36
CA LYS A 44 4.22 -3.21 -4.05
C LYS A 44 4.05 -4.59 -3.41
N GLU A 45 5.13 -5.23 -2.95
CA GLU A 45 5.04 -6.51 -2.24
C GLU A 45 4.24 -6.39 -0.94
N CYS A 46 4.49 -5.35 -0.14
CA CYS A 46 3.72 -5.05 1.07
C CYS A 46 2.24 -4.80 0.75
N LEU A 47 1.94 -4.02 -0.29
CA LEU A 47 0.56 -3.79 -0.73
C LEU A 47 -0.14 -5.08 -1.16
N ASN A 48 0.54 -5.96 -1.90
CA ASN A 48 -0.04 -7.22 -2.35
C ASN A 48 -0.43 -8.11 -1.16
N LYS A 49 0.39 -8.15 -0.10
CA LYS A 49 0.07 -8.88 1.14
C LYS A 49 -1.18 -8.31 1.81
N ALA A 50 -1.23 -6.99 2.03
CA ALA A 50 -2.39 -6.32 2.64
C ALA A 50 -3.67 -6.50 1.80
N HIS A 51 -3.55 -6.35 0.48
CA HIS A 51 -4.67 -6.48 -0.46
C HIS A 51 -5.23 -7.90 -0.51
N LEU A 52 -4.38 -8.93 -0.40
CA LEU A 52 -4.84 -10.30 -0.30
C LEU A 52 -5.73 -10.50 0.94
N MET A 53 -5.34 -9.94 2.08
CA MET A 53 -6.15 -10.01 3.30
C MET A 53 -7.47 -9.26 3.15
N GLN A 54 -7.46 -8.08 2.54
CA GLN A 54 -8.71 -7.34 2.26
C GLN A 54 -9.62 -8.15 1.32
N THR A 55 -9.06 -8.83 0.32
CA THR A 55 -9.82 -9.69 -0.60
C THR A 55 -10.51 -10.83 0.17
N GLN A 56 -9.78 -11.51 1.07
CA GLN A 56 -10.35 -12.57 1.91
C GLN A 56 -11.48 -12.05 2.82
N LEU A 57 -11.36 -10.84 3.36
CA LEU A 57 -12.43 -10.21 4.15
C LEU A 57 -13.68 -9.93 3.30
N ILE A 58 -13.51 -9.46 2.06
CA ILE A 58 -14.62 -9.22 1.13
C ILE A 58 -15.30 -10.55 0.76
N GLU A 59 -14.52 -11.59 0.47
CA GLU A 59 -15.04 -12.93 0.18
C GLU A 59 -15.82 -13.51 1.36
N ALA A 60 -15.30 -13.36 2.58
CA ALA A 60 -15.96 -13.82 3.80
C ALA A 60 -17.26 -13.06 4.12
N ASP A 61 -17.41 -11.84 3.62
CA ASP A 61 -18.66 -11.08 3.76
C ASP A 61 -19.81 -11.70 2.94
N GLU A 62 -19.49 -12.43 1.87
CA GLU A 62 -20.41 -13.03 0.90
C GLU A 62 -21.45 -12.02 0.35
N GLY A 63 -21.18 -10.72 0.46
CA GLY A 63 -22.12 -9.64 0.14
C GLY A 63 -23.35 -9.59 1.05
N GLN A 64 -23.31 -10.25 2.20
CA GLN A 64 -24.40 -10.34 3.18
C GLN A 64 -24.13 -9.54 4.45
N GLY A 65 -23.01 -8.81 4.55
CA GLY A 65 -22.65 -8.07 5.76
C GLY A 65 -22.28 -8.99 6.93
N LYS A 66 -21.74 -10.18 6.64
CA LYS A 66 -21.36 -11.19 7.64
C LYS A 66 -20.11 -10.78 8.42
N VAL A 67 -19.28 -9.89 7.86
CA VAL A 67 -18.06 -9.40 8.50
C VAL A 67 -18.38 -8.11 9.27
N PRO A 68 -18.20 -8.08 10.61
CA PRO A 68 -18.41 -6.88 11.39
C PRO A 68 -17.54 -5.71 10.93
N MET A 69 -18.17 -4.61 10.50
CA MET A 69 -17.46 -3.36 10.23
C MET A 69 -17.29 -2.54 11.51
N THR A 70 -16.15 -2.74 12.15
CA THR A 70 -15.70 -1.92 13.29
C THR A 70 -14.94 -0.67 12.80
N LEU A 71 -14.78 0.32 13.66
CA LEU A 71 -14.01 1.54 13.34
C LEU A 71 -12.57 1.22 12.92
N VAL A 72 -11.94 0.25 13.58
CA VAL A 72 -10.56 -0.15 13.27
C VAL A 72 -10.47 -0.90 11.93
N MET A 73 -11.51 -1.63 11.54
CA MET A 73 -11.59 -2.26 10.21
C MET A 73 -11.74 -1.20 9.11
N VAL A 74 -12.58 -0.17 9.31
CA VAL A 74 -12.68 0.96 8.37
C VAL A 74 -11.31 1.63 8.24
N HIS A 75 -10.67 1.92 9.37
CA HIS A 75 -9.35 2.55 9.40
C HIS A 75 -8.28 1.75 8.65
N ALA A 76 -8.28 0.41 8.77
CA ALA A 76 -7.37 -0.45 8.03
C ALA A 76 -7.58 -0.37 6.52
N GLN A 77 -8.84 -0.39 6.06
CA GLN A 77 -9.18 -0.24 4.65
C GLN A 77 -8.79 1.15 4.11
N ASP A 78 -9.02 2.21 4.88
CA ASP A 78 -8.59 3.57 4.54
C ASP A 78 -7.08 3.64 4.36
N HIS A 79 -6.31 3.04 5.28
CA HIS A 79 -4.86 2.96 5.19
C HIS A 79 -4.40 2.25 3.92
N LEU A 80 -5.01 1.10 3.60
CA LEU A 80 -4.65 0.30 2.44
C LEU A 80 -4.99 1.04 1.14
N MET A 81 -6.23 1.48 0.96
CA MET A 81 -6.68 2.11 -0.29
C MET A 81 -5.96 3.42 -0.58
N THR A 82 -5.74 4.26 0.44
CA THR A 82 -4.98 5.50 0.26
C THR A 82 -3.50 5.24 -0.06
N THR A 83 -2.94 4.13 0.43
CA THR A 83 -1.55 3.76 0.13
C THR A 83 -1.41 3.14 -1.26
N ILE A 84 -2.41 2.40 -1.74
CA ILE A 84 -2.46 1.94 -3.14
C ILE A 84 -2.41 3.14 -4.08
N LEU A 85 -3.27 4.14 -3.85
CA LEU A 85 -3.25 5.38 -4.63
C LEU A 85 -1.90 6.10 -4.52
N ALA A 86 -1.32 6.18 -3.32
CA ALA A 86 -0.01 6.81 -3.12
C ALA A 86 1.10 6.09 -3.90
N HIS A 87 1.07 4.75 -3.99
CA HIS A 87 2.03 3.96 -4.76
C HIS A 87 1.89 4.18 -6.26
N GLU A 88 0.67 4.22 -6.78
CA GLU A 88 0.39 4.54 -8.19
C GLU A 88 0.92 5.93 -8.56
N LEU A 89 0.59 6.93 -7.74
CA LEU A 89 1.08 8.30 -7.95
C LEU A 89 2.60 8.40 -7.80
N ALA A 90 3.19 7.72 -6.81
CA ALA A 90 4.64 7.73 -6.61
C ALA A 90 5.37 7.13 -7.81
N THR A 91 4.84 6.05 -8.39
CA THR A 91 5.38 5.41 -9.58
C THR A 91 5.41 6.38 -10.77
N GLU A 92 4.30 7.07 -11.03
CA GLU A 92 4.23 8.08 -12.10
C GLU A 92 5.17 9.27 -11.84
N ILE A 93 5.26 9.75 -10.60
CA ILE A 93 6.15 10.87 -10.25
C ILE A 93 7.63 10.48 -10.43
N VAL A 94 8.02 9.28 -10.03
CA VAL A 94 9.40 8.78 -10.25
C VAL A 94 9.71 8.70 -11.74
N ALA A 95 8.78 8.18 -12.55
CA ALA A 95 8.93 8.13 -14.01
C ALA A 95 9.06 9.52 -14.65
N LEU A 96 8.29 10.51 -14.18
CA LEU A 96 8.37 11.90 -14.64
C LEU A 96 9.71 12.56 -14.30
N HIS A 97 10.25 12.32 -13.10
CA HIS A 97 11.57 12.78 -12.71
C HIS A 97 12.65 12.18 -13.62
N GLN A 98 12.62 10.85 -13.85
CA GLN A 98 13.60 10.17 -14.70
C GLN A 98 13.62 10.71 -16.14
N LYS A 99 12.43 11.02 -16.69
CA LYS A 99 12.30 11.60 -18.03
C LYS A 99 12.83 13.04 -18.13
N SER A 100 12.77 13.80 -17.04
CA SER A 100 13.19 15.21 -17.03
C SER A 100 14.72 15.39 -16.94
N VAL A 101 15.44 14.32 -16.56
CA VAL A 101 16.91 14.27 -16.46
C VAL A 101 17.56 13.75 -17.76
N GLY A 102 16.77 13.15 -18.66
CA GLY A 102 17.20 12.68 -19.99
C GLY A 102 16.81 13.61 -21.13
#